data_AF-A0A940Q091-F1
#
_entry.id   AF-A0A940Q091-F1
#
_cell.length_a   1.000
_cell.length_b   1.000
_cell.length_c   1.000
_cell.angle_alpha   90.00
_cell.angle_beta   90.00
_cell.angle_gamma   90.00
#
_symmetry.space_group_name_H-M   'P 1'
#
loop_
_entity.id
_entity.type
_entity.pdbx_description
1 polymer ?
#
loop_
_entity_poly.entity_id
_entity_poly.type
_entity_poly.pdbx_seq_one_letter_code
_entity_poly.pdbx_strand_id
1 'polypeptide(L)'
;MENERSSLSTNNITTARCGMDCTECRFAVENDCPGCPYSQSPSERKMLFEDEECEVGICCCEKGYDHCGKCPDFPCDTLKAVSLDTETGDGGARLMRLKEIRDREYRIKRSRISFPLTGFCLGISLGIIIGCITGDVVLMTAAGIISGTGLGVMISVFKGDKRK
;
A
#
# COMPACT_ATOMS: atom_id res chain seq x y z
N MET A 1 -10.27 4.41 -33.49
CA MET A 1 -11.11 3.25 -33.13
C MET A 1 -10.30 2.46 -32.13
N GLU A 2 -10.72 2.58 -30.86
CA GLU A 2 -10.50 1.70 -29.69
C GLU A 2 -9.10 1.06 -29.53
N ASN A 3 -8.41 1.17 -28.40
CA ASN A 3 -8.97 1.02 -27.07
C ASN A 3 -7.99 1.58 -26.02
N GLU A 4 -8.42 2.63 -25.32
CA GLU A 4 -7.97 2.96 -23.98
C GLU A 4 -8.18 1.75 -23.07
N ARG A 5 -7.14 0.92 -22.89
CA ARG A 5 -7.15 -0.12 -21.86
C ARG A 5 -6.15 0.19 -20.77
N SER A 6 -6.70 0.79 -19.72
CA SER A 6 -6.39 0.48 -18.32
C SER A 6 -5.14 1.13 -17.72
N SER A 7 -5.20 2.45 -17.59
CA SER A 7 -4.62 3.20 -16.48
C SER A 7 -5.28 2.81 -15.14
N LEU A 8 -5.07 1.58 -14.67
CA LEU A 8 -5.28 1.11 -13.28
C LEU A 8 -4.95 -0.38 -13.22
N SER A 9 -3.72 -0.70 -12.79
CA SER A 9 -3.34 -1.96 -12.13
C SER A 9 -1.82 -2.10 -12.19
N THR A 10 -1.14 -1.57 -11.18
CA THR A 10 0.24 -1.97 -10.86
C THR A 10 0.19 -3.36 -10.21
N ASN A 11 -0.29 -4.38 -10.94
CA ASN A 11 -0.22 -5.77 -10.49
C ASN A 11 1.17 -6.30 -10.79
N ASN A 12 2.12 -5.91 -9.93
CA ASN A 12 3.34 -6.70 -9.81
C ASN A 12 2.94 -7.98 -9.07
N ILE A 13 2.60 -9.04 -9.83
CA ILE A 13 2.40 -10.39 -9.29
C ILE A 13 3.79 -10.91 -8.89
N THR A 14 4.34 -10.37 -7.81
CA THR A 14 5.60 -10.82 -7.22
C THR A 14 5.42 -11.25 -5.78
N THR A 15 4.35 -10.82 -5.09
CA THR A 15 4.06 -11.23 -3.71
C THR A 15 2.61 -11.70 -3.56
N ALA A 16 2.43 -12.90 -3.02
CA ALA A 16 1.12 -13.47 -2.68
C ALA A 16 0.47 -12.71 -1.51
N ARG A 17 -0.85 -12.87 -1.32
CA ARG A 17 -1.57 -12.22 -0.20
C ARG A 17 -1.00 -12.57 1.18
N CYS A 18 -0.44 -13.77 1.34
CA CYS A 18 0.20 -14.23 2.58
C CYS A 18 1.62 -13.70 2.77
N GLY A 19 2.18 -12.93 1.82
CA GLY A 19 3.53 -12.40 1.88
C GLY A 19 4.61 -13.28 1.27
N MET A 20 4.25 -14.40 0.64
CA MET A 20 5.22 -15.24 -0.08
C MET A 20 5.67 -14.54 -1.36
N ASP A 21 6.97 -14.59 -1.66
CA ASP A 21 7.53 -14.08 -2.91
C ASP A 21 7.51 -15.15 -3.98
N CYS A 22 6.77 -14.89 -5.06
CA CYS A 22 6.70 -15.82 -6.17
C CYS A 22 8.00 -15.85 -6.98
N THR A 23 8.82 -14.80 -6.94
CA THR A 23 10.10 -14.72 -7.67
C THR A 23 11.22 -15.52 -7.01
N GLU A 24 11.13 -15.72 -5.70
CA GLU A 24 12.09 -16.51 -4.91
C GLU A 24 11.53 -17.89 -4.54
N CYS A 25 10.30 -18.21 -4.98
CA CYS A 25 9.65 -19.48 -4.71
C CYS A 25 10.19 -20.58 -5.62
N ARG A 26 11.01 -21.50 -5.08
CA ARG A 26 11.55 -22.66 -5.82
C ARG A 26 10.45 -23.46 -6.52
N PHE A 27 9.32 -23.67 -5.85
CA PHE A 27 8.19 -24.42 -6.41
C PHE A 27 7.60 -23.72 -7.64
N ALA A 28 7.53 -22.38 -7.64
CA ALA A 28 7.01 -21.62 -8.76
C ALA A 28 7.88 -21.73 -10.02
N VAL A 29 9.21 -21.76 -9.83
CA VAL A 29 10.18 -21.94 -10.92
C VAL A 29 10.12 -23.35 -11.51
N GLU A 30 9.92 -24.37 -10.67
CA GLU A 30 9.99 -25.77 -11.09
C GLU A 30 8.67 -26.32 -11.65
N ASN A 31 7.50 -25.76 -11.30
CA ASN A 31 6.19 -26.39 -11.52
C ASN A 31 5.18 -25.53 -12.31
N ASP A 32 5.61 -24.54 -13.10
CA ASP A 32 4.74 -23.64 -13.88
C ASP A 32 3.55 -23.07 -13.06
N CYS A 33 3.89 -22.55 -11.88
CA CYS A 33 2.91 -22.06 -10.93
C CYS A 33 2.21 -20.79 -11.44
N PRO A 34 0.86 -20.75 -11.49
CA PRO A 34 0.10 -19.56 -11.93
C PRO A 34 0.16 -18.39 -10.92
N GLY A 35 0.86 -18.56 -9.79
CA GLY A 35 0.93 -17.60 -8.70
C GLY A 35 -0.23 -17.75 -7.72
N CYS A 36 -0.45 -16.72 -6.91
CA CYS A 36 -1.48 -16.76 -5.86
C CYS A 36 -2.90 -16.68 -6.47
N PRO A 37 -3.73 -17.72 -6.34
CA PRO A 37 -5.09 -17.73 -6.89
C PRO A 37 -6.00 -16.63 -6.29
N TYR A 38 -5.70 -16.22 -5.06
CA TYR A 38 -6.47 -15.19 -4.36
C TYR A 38 -6.04 -13.78 -4.75
N SER A 39 -4.89 -13.59 -5.42
CA SER A 39 -4.51 -12.29 -5.98
C SER A 39 -5.25 -11.97 -7.29
N GLN A 40 -5.95 -12.93 -7.87
CA GLN A 40 -6.73 -12.79 -9.10
C GLN A 40 -8.23 -12.61 -8.80
N SER A 41 -8.99 -12.18 -9.82
CA SER A 41 -10.45 -12.16 -9.72
C SER A 41 -11.01 -13.59 -9.57
N PRO A 42 -12.17 -13.79 -8.94
CA PRO A 42 -12.76 -15.13 -8.78
C PRO A 42 -12.93 -15.89 -10.10
N SER A 43 -13.21 -15.18 -11.20
CA SER A 43 -13.39 -15.75 -12.55
C SER A 43 -12.08 -16.16 -13.24
N GLU A 44 -10.94 -15.66 -12.78
CA GLU A 44 -9.61 -15.92 -13.37
C GLU A 44 -8.73 -16.79 -12.46
N ARG A 45 -9.24 -17.13 -11.27
CA ARG A 45 -8.55 -17.91 -10.26
C ARG A 45 -8.15 -19.27 -10.83
N LYS A 46 -6.84 -19.49 -10.97
CA LYS A 46 -6.28 -20.80 -11.28
C LYS A 46 -5.59 -21.38 -10.04
N MET A 47 -6.20 -22.40 -9.45
CA MET A 47 -5.57 -23.19 -8.38
C MET A 47 -4.55 -24.16 -8.99
N LEU A 48 -3.49 -24.45 -8.24
CA LEU A 48 -2.48 -25.44 -8.61
C LEU A 48 -2.99 -26.87 -8.46
N PHE A 49 -3.85 -27.09 -7.46
CA PHE A 49 -4.44 -28.38 -7.13
C PHE A 49 -5.95 -28.22 -7.09
N GLU A 50 -6.69 -29.15 -7.70
CA GLU A 50 -8.15 -29.09 -7.82
C GLU A 50 -8.87 -29.19 -6.47
N ASP A 51 -8.24 -29.81 -5.46
CA ASP A 51 -8.84 -30.09 -4.15
C ASP A 51 -8.24 -29.29 -2.98
N GLU A 52 -7.40 -28.27 -3.24
CA GLU A 52 -6.77 -27.48 -2.16
C GLU A 52 -7.21 -26.02 -2.16
N GLU A 53 -7.97 -25.66 -1.13
CA GLU A 53 -8.27 -24.28 -0.80
C GLU A 53 -7.23 -23.68 0.15
N CYS A 54 -6.77 -22.46 -0.13
CA CYS A 54 -5.84 -21.77 0.75
C CYS A 54 -6.62 -21.03 1.85
N GLU A 55 -6.62 -21.57 3.07
CA GLU A 55 -7.32 -20.96 4.22
C GLU A 55 -6.89 -19.51 4.48
N VAL A 56 -5.58 -19.21 4.38
CA VAL A 56 -5.06 -17.85 4.53
C VAL A 56 -5.58 -16.93 3.42
N GLY A 57 -5.66 -17.44 2.18
CA GLY A 57 -6.20 -16.73 1.04
C GLY A 57 -7.68 -16.41 1.19
N ILE A 58 -8.48 -17.39 1.61
CA ILE A 58 -9.92 -17.24 1.89
C ILE A 58 -10.13 -16.20 2.99
N CYS A 59 -9.50 -16.38 4.15
CA CYS A 59 -9.62 -15.47 5.29
C CYS A 59 -9.25 -14.02 4.90
N CYS A 60 -8.18 -13.83 4.11
CA CYS A 60 -7.77 -12.52 3.64
C CYS A 60 -8.81 -11.89 2.68
N CYS A 61 -9.38 -12.69 1.78
CA CYS A 61 -10.39 -12.25 0.82
C CYS A 61 -11.73 -11.92 1.50
N GLU A 62 -12.21 -12.77 2.40
CA GLU A 62 -13.46 -12.55 3.15
C GLU A 62 -13.39 -11.29 4.02
N LYS A 63 -12.22 -11.01 4.62
CA LYS A 63 -11.98 -9.78 5.38
C LYS A 63 -11.73 -8.55 4.50
N GLY A 64 -11.65 -8.71 3.18
CA GLY A 64 -11.46 -7.62 2.23
C GLY A 64 -10.07 -6.98 2.27
N TYR A 65 -9.03 -7.70 2.69
CA TYR A 65 -7.67 -7.20 2.74
C TYR A 65 -6.88 -7.58 1.49
N ASP A 66 -6.14 -6.65 0.90
CA ASP A 66 -5.25 -6.92 -0.24
C ASP A 66 -4.14 -7.92 0.10
N HIS A 67 -3.64 -7.85 1.33
CA HIS A 67 -2.65 -8.77 1.87
C HIS A 67 -2.82 -8.90 3.39
N CYS A 68 -2.34 -10.00 3.97
CA CYS A 68 -2.53 -10.31 5.38
C CYS A 68 -1.90 -9.28 6.33
N GLY A 69 -0.90 -8.52 5.84
CA GLY A 69 -0.29 -7.40 6.57
C GLY A 69 -1.26 -6.27 6.93
N LYS A 70 -2.44 -6.18 6.30
CA LYS A 70 -3.50 -5.22 6.67
C LYS A 70 -4.42 -5.72 7.78
N CYS A 71 -4.26 -6.98 8.22
CA CYS A 71 -5.05 -7.53 9.31
C CYS A 71 -4.77 -6.76 10.62
N PRO A 72 -5.80 -6.32 11.37
CA PRO A 72 -5.63 -5.66 12.66
C PRO A 72 -4.88 -6.52 13.68
N ASP A 73 -5.09 -7.83 13.63
CA ASP A 73 -4.47 -8.81 14.52
C ASP A 73 -3.11 -9.29 13.99
N PHE A 74 -2.48 -8.55 13.07
CA PHE A 74 -1.25 -9.01 12.41
C PHE A 74 -0.05 -9.11 13.40
N PRO A 75 0.70 -10.24 13.40
CA PRO A 75 0.41 -11.47 12.67
C PRO A 75 -0.67 -12.30 13.37
N CYS A 76 -1.74 -12.66 12.66
CA CYS A 76 -2.81 -13.47 13.21
C CYS A 76 -2.40 -14.95 13.27
N ASP A 77 -3.10 -15.75 14.08
CA ASP A 77 -2.68 -17.12 14.36
C ASP A 77 -2.75 -18.03 13.13
N THR A 78 -3.77 -17.87 12.26
CA THR A 78 -3.83 -18.58 10.96
C THR A 78 -2.59 -18.31 10.11
N LEU A 79 -2.14 -17.05 10.04
CA LEU A 79 -0.95 -16.71 9.25
C LEU A 79 0.32 -17.23 9.91
N LYS A 80 0.44 -17.15 11.25
CA LYS A 80 1.59 -17.71 11.97
C LYS A 80 1.72 -19.20 11.77
N ALA A 81 0.62 -19.95 11.86
CA ALA A 81 0.60 -21.39 11.69
C ALA A 81 1.22 -21.79 10.34
N VAL A 82 0.78 -21.17 9.24
CA VAL A 82 1.31 -21.47 7.90
C VAL A 82 2.72 -20.91 7.65
N SER A 83 3.12 -19.84 8.35
CA SER A 83 4.44 -19.23 8.18
C SER A 83 5.56 -19.96 8.95
N LEU A 84 5.20 -20.52 10.10
CA LEU A 84 6.12 -21.18 11.04
C LEU A 84 5.98 -22.71 11.03
N ASP A 85 5.19 -23.24 10.11
CA ASP A 85 5.08 -24.68 9.90
C ASP A 85 6.45 -25.30 9.57
N THR A 86 6.72 -26.48 10.11
CA THR A 86 8.04 -27.12 9.99
C THR A 86 8.30 -27.70 8.61
N GLU A 87 7.26 -28.05 7.86
CA GLU A 87 7.38 -28.70 6.54
C GLU A 87 7.22 -27.69 5.40
N THR A 88 6.23 -26.80 5.52
CA THR A 88 5.77 -25.89 4.45
C THR A 88 5.97 -24.40 4.79
N GLY A 89 6.40 -24.10 6.02
CA GLY A 89 6.70 -22.75 6.47
C GLY A 89 8.01 -22.21 5.89
N ASP A 90 8.19 -20.90 5.99
CA ASP A 90 9.39 -20.19 5.51
C ASP A 90 10.19 -19.58 6.66
N GLY A 91 10.06 -20.15 7.86
CA GLY A 91 10.68 -19.63 9.09
C GLY A 91 10.22 -18.22 9.45
N GLY A 92 9.08 -17.76 8.91
CA GLY A 92 8.54 -16.42 9.14
C GLY A 92 9.06 -15.35 8.16
N ALA A 93 9.73 -15.71 7.07
CA ALA A 93 10.19 -14.76 6.06
C ALA A 93 9.03 -13.93 5.48
N ARG A 94 7.88 -14.55 5.17
CA ARG A 94 6.68 -13.85 4.71
C ARG A 94 6.11 -12.86 5.74
N LEU A 95 6.26 -13.15 7.04
CA LEU A 95 5.81 -12.23 8.11
C LEU A 95 6.65 -10.95 8.11
N MET A 96 7.97 -11.08 7.97
CA MET A 96 8.86 -9.93 7.90
C MET A 96 8.56 -9.08 6.66
N ARG A 97 8.34 -9.72 5.51
CA ARG A 97 7.97 -9.04 4.26
C ARG A 97 6.64 -8.28 4.41
N LEU A 98 5.61 -8.92 4.95
CA LEU A 98 4.32 -8.27 5.20
C LEU A 98 4.44 -7.09 6.17
N LYS A 99 5.27 -7.21 7.20
CA LYS A 99 5.57 -6.09 8.11
C LYS A 99 6.20 -4.93 7.35
N GLU A 100 7.18 -5.19 6.49
CA GLU A 100 7.83 -4.13 5.71
C GLU A 100 6.85 -3.45 4.74
N ILE A 101 6.02 -4.24 4.04
CA ILE A 101 4.97 -3.73 3.15
C ILE A 101 4.01 -2.83 3.94
N ARG A 102 3.48 -3.32 5.07
CA ARG A 102 2.58 -2.56 5.95
C ARG A 102 3.21 -1.25 6.43
N ASP A 103 4.46 -1.30 6.89
CA ASP A 103 5.17 -0.13 7.41
C ASP A 103 5.49 0.87 6.28
N ARG A 104 5.76 0.38 5.07
CA ARG A 104 5.93 1.20 3.86
C ARG A 104 4.62 1.89 3.48
N GLU A 105 3.51 1.17 3.42
CA GLU A 105 2.19 1.74 3.14
C GLU A 105 1.80 2.79 4.19
N TYR A 106 2.05 2.51 5.47
CA TYR A 106 1.82 3.47 6.55
C TYR A 106 2.65 4.75 6.36
N ARG A 107 3.94 4.62 6.03
CA ARG A 107 4.80 5.78 5.73
C ARG A 107 4.30 6.58 4.53
N ILE A 108 3.84 5.92 3.48
CA ILE A 108 3.27 6.59 2.31
C ILE A 108 2.00 7.35 2.71
N LYS A 109 1.06 6.70 3.42
CA LYS A 109 -0.18 7.31 3.91
C LYS A 109 0.11 8.50 4.83
N ARG A 110 1.05 8.36 5.78
CA ARG A 110 1.51 9.43 6.66
C ARG A 110 2.12 10.58 5.86
N SER A 111 2.93 10.30 4.84
CA SER A 111 3.54 11.36 4.03
C SER A 111 2.52 12.14 3.18
N ARG A 112 1.47 11.47 2.67
CA ARG A 112 0.37 12.16 1.95
C ARG A 112 -0.41 13.11 2.85
N ILE A 113 -0.53 12.80 4.14
CA ILE A 113 -1.27 13.63 5.10
C ILE A 113 -0.37 14.72 5.68
N SER A 114 0.86 14.38 6.07
CA SER A 114 1.77 15.30 6.75
C SER A 114 2.21 16.46 5.87
N PHE A 115 2.45 16.23 4.59
CA PHE A 115 3.01 17.23 3.69
C PHE A 115 2.05 18.41 3.39
N PRO A 116 0.76 18.20 3.04
CA PRO A 116 -0.20 19.30 2.91
C PRO A 116 -0.46 20.00 4.25
N LEU A 117 -0.48 19.27 5.36
CA LEU A 117 -0.64 19.86 6.69
C LEU A 117 0.52 20.78 7.05
N THR A 118 1.77 20.37 6.77
CA THR A 118 2.94 21.24 6.97
C THR A 118 2.90 22.47 6.06
N GLY A 119 2.42 22.33 4.82
CA GLY A 119 2.24 23.47 3.91
C GLY A 119 1.20 24.47 4.41
N PHE A 120 0.09 23.98 4.97
CA PHE A 120 -0.93 24.80 5.62
C PHE A 120 -0.39 25.58 6.81
N CYS A 121 0.31 24.90 7.73
CA CYS A 121 0.87 25.55 8.92
C CYS A 121 1.89 26.63 8.55
N LEU A 122 2.80 26.36 7.61
CA LEU A 122 3.79 27.35 7.14
C LEU A 122 3.12 28.53 6.43
N GLY A 123 2.07 28.26 5.64
CA GLY A 123 1.27 29.31 4.97
C GLY A 123 0.60 30.25 5.96
N ILE A 124 0.01 29.73 7.04
CA ILE A 124 -0.58 30.54 8.12
C ILE A 124 0.48 31.40 8.80
N SER A 125 1.59 30.79 9.24
CA SER A 125 2.66 31.51 9.96
C SER A 125 3.19 32.69 9.15
N LEU A 126 3.46 32.48 7.86
CA LEU A 126 3.95 33.53 6.95
C LEU A 126 2.88 34.60 6.67
N GLY A 127 1.62 34.19 6.48
CA GLY A 127 0.51 35.11 6.25
C GLY A 127 0.28 36.06 7.43
N ILE A 128 0.38 35.56 8.68
CA ILE A 128 0.25 36.38 9.89
C ILE A 128 1.39 37.41 9.96
N ILE A 129 2.64 36.99 9.75
CA ILE A 129 3.81 37.88 9.80
C ILE A 129 3.67 39.01 8.78
N ILE A 130 3.28 38.70 7.55
CA ILE A 130 3.09 39.70 6.48
C ILE A 130 1.93 40.64 6.83
N GLY A 131 0.81 40.10 7.32
CA GLY A 131 -0.36 40.89 7.73
C GLY A 131 -0.05 41.88 8.85
N CYS A 132 0.79 41.51 9.82
CA CYS A 132 1.27 42.43 10.87
C CYS A 132 2.08 43.61 10.30
N ILE A 133 2.76 43.44 9.16
CA ILE A 133 3.56 44.50 8.52
C ILE A 133 2.68 45.41 7.66
N THR A 134 1.71 44.85 6.93
CA THR A 134 0.91 45.59 5.94
C THR A 134 -0.42 46.14 6.47
N GLY A 135 -0.87 45.69 7.64
CA GLY A 135 -2.12 46.15 8.27
C GLY A 135 -3.40 45.48 7.73
N ASP A 136 -3.30 44.56 6.78
CA ASP A 136 -4.42 43.75 6.27
C ASP A 136 -4.17 42.25 6.51
N VAL A 137 -4.66 41.78 7.66
CA VAL A 137 -4.42 40.42 8.16
C VAL A 137 -5.31 39.39 7.43
N VAL A 138 -6.48 39.78 6.94
CA VAL A 138 -7.50 38.85 6.44
C VAL A 138 -7.16 38.36 5.04
N LEU A 139 -6.79 39.28 4.13
CA LEU A 139 -6.49 38.90 2.75
C LEU A 139 -5.19 38.11 2.64
N MET A 140 -4.17 38.48 3.44
CA MET A 140 -2.85 37.85 3.40
C MET A 140 -2.83 36.45 4.02
N THR A 141 -3.64 36.20 5.06
CA THR A 141 -3.79 34.86 5.63
C THR A 141 -4.50 33.92 4.67
N ALA A 142 -5.56 34.37 3.99
CA ALA A 142 -6.24 33.59 2.96
C ALA A 142 -5.30 33.22 1.79
N ALA A 143 -4.53 34.19 1.28
CA ALA A 143 -3.55 33.97 0.22
C ALA A 143 -2.40 33.03 0.64
N GLY A 144 -1.92 33.16 1.89
CA GLY A 144 -0.90 32.30 2.48
C GLY A 144 -1.36 30.84 2.63
N ILE A 145 -2.61 30.63 3.04
CA ILE A 145 -3.21 29.29 3.14
C ILE A 145 -3.32 28.64 1.76
N ILE A 146 -3.87 29.36 0.76
CA ILE A 146 -4.09 28.83 -0.59
C ILE A 146 -2.75 28.46 -1.24
N SER A 147 -1.76 29.35 -1.16
CA SER A 147 -0.43 29.12 -1.73
C SER A 147 0.34 28.02 -1.00
N GLY A 148 0.30 28.00 0.34
CA GLY A 148 0.98 26.99 1.16
C GLY A 148 0.39 25.59 1.01
N THR A 149 -0.94 25.46 0.98
CA THR A 149 -1.61 24.18 0.71
C THR A 149 -1.39 23.74 -0.74
N GLY A 150 -1.49 24.66 -1.71
CA GLY A 150 -1.22 24.39 -3.12
C GLY A 150 0.18 23.82 -3.34
N LEU A 151 1.22 24.46 -2.80
CA LEU A 151 2.60 23.98 -2.88
C LEU A 151 2.78 22.63 -2.15
N GLY A 152 2.17 22.47 -0.97
CA GLY A 152 2.20 21.22 -0.22
C GLY A 152 1.60 20.04 -1.00
N VAL A 153 0.44 20.24 -1.63
CA VAL A 153 -0.20 19.23 -2.49
C VAL A 153 0.67 18.95 -3.72
N MET A 154 1.19 20.00 -4.36
CA MET A 154 2.00 19.88 -5.57
C MET A 154 3.27 19.05 -5.31
N ILE A 155 4.03 19.35 -4.24
CA ILE A 155 5.20 18.55 -3.87
C ILE A 155 4.79 17.11 -3.50
N SER A 156 3.63 16.91 -2.87
CA SER A 156 3.12 15.57 -2.56
C SER A 156 2.86 14.74 -3.82
N VAL A 157 2.32 15.37 -4.87
CA VAL A 157 2.09 14.75 -6.18
C VAL A 157 3.43 14.41 -6.84
N PHE A 158 4.36 15.38 -6.93
CA PHE A 158 5.68 15.15 -7.55
C PHE A 158 6.51 14.08 -6.83
N LYS A 159 6.49 14.04 -5.50
CA LYS A 159 7.14 12.97 -4.72
C LYS A 159 6.36 11.65 -4.74
N GLY A 160 5.07 11.68 -5.02
CA GLY A 160 4.24 10.49 -5.17
C GLY A 160 4.54 9.77 -6.48
N ASP A 161 4.80 10.52 -7.54
CA ASP A 161 5.12 10.00 -8.87
C ASP A 161 6.50 9.30 -8.90
N LYS A 162 7.52 9.89 -8.25
CA LYS A 162 8.85 9.26 -8.11
C LYS A 162 8.93 8.05 -7.17
N ARG A 163 7.83 7.68 -6.51
CA ARG A 163 7.76 6.55 -5.56
C ARG A 163 6.99 5.35 -6.10
N LYS A 164 6.46 5.45 -7.32
CA LYS A 164 5.92 4.33 -8.09
C LYS A 164 7.03 3.73 -8.94
#